data_AF-A0A966SXQ4-F1
#
_entry.id   AF-A0A966SXQ4-F1
#
_cell.length_a   1.000
_cell.length_b   1.000
_cell.length_c   1.000
_cell.angle_alpha   90.00
_cell.angle_beta   90.00
_cell.angle_gamma   90.00
#
_symmetry.space_group_name_H-M   'P 1'
#
loop_
_entity.id
_entity.type
_entity.pdbx_description
1 polymer ?
#
loop_
_entity_poly.entity_id
_entity_poly.type
_entity_poly.pdbx_seq_one_letter_code
_entity_poly.pdbx_strand_id
1 'polypeptide(L)'
;MASTNITPIRPMPDDIDPPTDEAITAAAHAIAEALVRRGESLAVAEGSTGGYLAHVLTQQPGASGWFRAGIVSYTDYAKQLLLRVASETIEDHGSISVEATVQMARLTRRMFNTDWSIAITGYADNRQPAKSTEPVPGAPKTNPVGVLRVDGEIAEAIAGATIISIIGQGEHALAADGEGVQWQEHLVPSPDRAAYKRGATLVALELLRDRIEQSG
;
A
#
# COMPACT_ATOMS: atom_id res chain seq x y z
N MET A 1 22.90 9.43 -5.22
CA MET A 1 22.01 8.75 -6.17
C MET A 1 21.47 7.54 -5.43
N ALA A 2 20.24 7.58 -4.95
CA ALA A 2 19.64 6.43 -4.28
C ALA A 2 19.42 5.35 -5.34
N SER A 3 20.11 4.22 -5.23
CA SER A 3 19.91 3.09 -6.13
C SER A 3 18.60 2.43 -5.74
N THR A 4 17.57 2.63 -6.56
CA THR A 4 16.37 1.82 -6.52
C THR A 4 16.75 0.40 -6.95
N ASN A 5 16.86 -0.53 -6.01
CA ASN A 5 17.04 -1.95 -6.32
C ASN A 5 15.71 -2.51 -6.83
N ILE A 6 15.33 -2.17 -8.07
CA ILE A 6 14.23 -2.84 -8.75
C ILE A 6 14.75 -4.23 -9.12
N THR A 7 14.27 -5.24 -8.39
CA THR A 7 14.58 -6.64 -8.68
C THR A 7 14.02 -6.98 -10.08
N PRO A 8 14.80 -7.58 -10.98
CA PRO A 8 14.33 -7.89 -12.34
C PRO A 8 13.07 -8.77 -12.30
N ILE A 9 12.13 -8.44 -13.20
CA ILE A 9 10.82 -9.08 -13.34
C ILE A 9 11.02 -10.57 -13.60
N ARG A 10 10.66 -11.40 -12.63
CA ARG A 10 10.57 -12.86 -12.80
C ARG A 10 9.09 -13.22 -12.93
N PRO A 11 8.70 -14.08 -13.90
CA PRO A 11 7.34 -14.60 -13.94
C PRO A 11 6.97 -15.20 -12.60
N MET A 12 5.77 -14.88 -12.14
CA MET A 12 5.23 -15.34 -10.87
C MET A 12 5.21 -16.87 -10.88
N PRO A 13 5.87 -17.56 -9.92
CA PRO A 13 5.81 -19.01 -9.84
C PRO A 13 4.36 -19.43 -9.61
N ASP A 14 3.86 -20.39 -10.41
CA ASP A 14 2.49 -20.90 -10.28
C ASP A 14 2.27 -21.68 -8.96
N ASP A 15 3.36 -22.09 -8.29
CA ASP A 15 3.36 -23.06 -7.19
C ASP A 15 3.69 -22.47 -5.81
N ILE A 16 3.42 -21.18 -5.55
CA ILE A 16 3.52 -20.62 -4.19
C ILE A 16 2.15 -20.63 -3.54
N ASP A 17 2.02 -21.43 -2.48
CA ASP A 17 0.82 -21.42 -1.65
C ASP A 17 0.60 -20.01 -1.07
N PRO A 18 -0.61 -19.46 -1.19
CA PRO A 18 -0.91 -18.18 -0.56
C PRO A 18 -0.75 -18.29 0.96
N PRO A 19 -0.35 -17.20 1.64
CA PRO A 19 -0.16 -17.26 3.07
C PRO A 19 -1.46 -17.63 3.79
N THR A 20 -1.30 -18.35 4.90
CA THR A 20 -2.41 -18.79 5.73
C THR A 20 -2.96 -17.64 6.56
N ASP A 21 -4.23 -17.74 6.95
CA ASP A 21 -4.86 -16.78 7.87
C ASP A 21 -4.14 -16.77 9.23
N GLU A 22 -3.54 -17.88 9.64
CA GLU A 22 -2.74 -17.99 10.86
C GLU A 22 -1.47 -17.12 10.79
N ALA A 23 -0.72 -17.18 9.69
CA ALA A 23 0.48 -16.36 9.49
C ALA A 23 0.14 -14.86 9.51
N ILE A 24 -0.94 -14.48 8.84
CA ILE A 24 -1.43 -13.10 8.79
C ILE A 24 -1.88 -12.62 10.18
N THR A 25 -2.60 -13.48 10.92
CA THR A 25 -3.04 -13.19 12.28
C THR A 25 -1.86 -13.01 13.22
N ALA A 26 -0.83 -13.87 13.12
CA ALA A 26 0.38 -13.77 13.92
C ALA A 26 1.16 -12.48 13.62
N ALA A 27 1.30 -12.10 12.34
CA ALA A 27 1.95 -10.85 11.94
C ALA A 27 1.19 -9.62 12.47
N ALA A 28 -0.14 -9.61 12.37
CA ALA A 28 -0.95 -8.52 12.92
C ALA A 28 -0.90 -8.46 14.45
N HIS A 29 -0.79 -9.60 15.12
CA HIS A 29 -0.59 -9.65 16.56
C HIS A 29 0.73 -9.01 16.97
N ALA A 30 1.83 -9.31 16.28
CA ALA A 30 3.13 -8.70 16.54
C ALA A 30 3.11 -7.17 16.39
N ILE A 31 2.38 -6.64 15.40
CA ILE A 31 2.15 -5.19 15.25
C ILE A 31 1.39 -4.62 16.46
N ALA A 32 0.30 -5.27 16.86
CA ALA A 32 -0.51 -4.82 17.99
C ALA A 32 0.34 -4.74 19.26
N GLU A 33 1.12 -5.78 19.56
CA GLU A 33 2.00 -5.79 20.72
C GLU A 33 3.06 -4.68 20.66
N ALA A 34 3.70 -4.48 19.50
CA ALA A 34 4.72 -3.47 19.33
C ALA A 34 4.17 -2.06 19.57
N LEU A 35 3.01 -1.73 18.98
CA LEU A 35 2.37 -0.43 19.14
C LEU A 35 1.87 -0.21 20.57
N VAL A 36 1.27 -1.22 21.21
CA VAL A 36 0.83 -1.14 22.61
C VAL A 36 2.02 -0.91 23.54
N ARG A 37 3.13 -1.64 23.37
CA ARG A 37 4.34 -1.45 24.19
C ARG A 37 4.93 -0.04 24.04
N ARG A 38 4.85 0.54 22.85
CA ARG A 38 5.39 1.88 22.54
C ARG A 38 4.41 3.02 22.84
N GLY A 39 3.14 2.72 23.12
CA GLY A 39 2.10 3.73 23.25
C GLY A 39 1.82 4.49 21.95
N GLU A 40 2.12 3.86 20.81
CA GLU A 40 2.04 4.45 19.48
C GLU A 40 0.76 4.01 18.75
N SER A 41 0.45 4.72 17.67
CA SER A 41 -0.79 4.57 16.90
C SER A 41 -0.55 4.43 15.40
N LEU A 42 -1.49 3.79 14.71
CA LEU A 42 -1.43 3.44 13.29
C LEU A 42 -2.70 3.85 12.56
N ALA A 43 -2.55 4.37 11.34
CA ALA A 43 -3.64 4.51 10.36
C ALA A 43 -3.21 3.94 9.00
N VAL A 44 -4.17 3.46 8.20
CA VAL A 44 -3.85 2.76 6.94
C VAL A 44 -4.59 3.34 5.73
N ALA A 45 -3.96 3.28 4.56
CA ALA A 45 -4.59 3.57 3.27
C ALA A 45 -4.47 2.36 2.34
N GLU A 46 -5.60 1.88 1.84
CA GLU A 46 -5.70 0.66 1.06
C GLU A 46 -6.26 0.94 -0.33
N GLY A 47 -5.51 0.58 -1.35
CA GLY A 47 -5.99 0.41 -2.71
C GLY A 47 -6.35 -1.06 -2.94
N SER A 48 -5.38 -1.83 -3.41
CA SER A 48 -5.56 -3.19 -3.94
C SER A 48 -6.01 -4.24 -2.92
N THR A 49 -5.69 -4.05 -1.63
CA THR A 49 -6.14 -4.92 -0.53
C THR A 49 -7.63 -4.73 -0.20
N GLY A 50 -8.19 -3.56 -0.50
CA GLY A 50 -9.63 -3.28 -0.41
C GLY A 50 -10.22 -3.40 1.00
N GLY A 51 -9.47 -3.03 2.04
CA GLY A 51 -9.92 -3.09 3.43
C GLY A 51 -9.45 -4.33 4.19
N TYR A 52 -8.76 -5.26 3.54
CA TYR A 52 -8.32 -6.51 4.16
C TYR A 52 -7.23 -6.29 5.22
N LEU A 53 -6.33 -5.31 5.04
CA LEU A 53 -5.35 -4.97 6.06
C LEU A 53 -6.05 -4.40 7.32
N ALA A 54 -6.96 -3.43 7.13
CA ALA A 54 -7.73 -2.90 8.25
C ALA A 54 -8.56 -3.99 8.94
N HIS A 55 -9.18 -4.89 8.18
CA HIS A 55 -9.91 -6.03 8.74
C HIS A 55 -9.04 -6.84 9.70
N VAL A 56 -7.87 -7.32 9.25
CA VAL A 56 -6.98 -8.13 10.09
C VAL A 56 -6.46 -7.36 11.31
N LEU A 57 -6.10 -6.07 11.16
CA LEU A 57 -5.63 -5.24 12.28
C LEU A 57 -6.72 -5.05 13.34
N THR A 58 -7.96 -4.81 12.92
CA THR A 58 -9.10 -4.59 13.85
C THR A 58 -9.58 -5.84 14.57
N GLN A 59 -9.19 -7.03 14.10
CA GLN A 59 -9.45 -8.30 14.79
C GLN A 59 -8.57 -8.50 16.03
N GLN A 60 -7.48 -7.73 16.17
CA GLN A 60 -6.58 -7.84 17.32
C GLN A 60 -7.22 -7.27 18.59
N PRO A 61 -7.09 -7.95 19.75
CA PRO A 61 -7.59 -7.43 21.01
C PRO A 61 -7.03 -6.03 21.33
N GLY A 62 -7.92 -5.12 21.75
CA GLY A 62 -7.52 -3.75 22.11
C GLY A 62 -7.18 -2.85 20.92
N ALA A 63 -7.53 -3.23 19.68
CA ALA A 63 -7.26 -2.43 18.48
C ALA A 63 -7.68 -0.96 18.60
N SER A 64 -8.77 -0.64 19.31
CA SER A 64 -9.22 0.74 19.55
C SER A 64 -8.20 1.63 20.28
N GLY A 65 -7.23 1.03 20.98
CA GLY A 65 -6.16 1.76 21.65
C GLY A 65 -5.09 2.33 20.72
N TRP A 66 -4.81 1.64 19.61
CA TRP A 66 -3.65 1.93 18.74
C TRP A 66 -4.01 2.05 17.26
N PHE A 67 -5.05 1.39 16.75
CA PHE A 67 -5.52 1.56 15.37
C PHE A 67 -6.53 2.70 15.29
N ARG A 68 -6.23 3.74 14.51
CA ARG A 68 -7.08 4.96 14.42
C ARG A 68 -8.04 4.93 13.25
N ALA A 69 -7.60 4.49 12.08
CA ALA A 69 -8.41 4.57 10.87
C ALA A 69 -7.87 3.71 9.72
N GLY A 70 -8.77 3.35 8.81
CA GLY A 70 -8.45 2.82 7.50
C GLY A 70 -9.20 3.58 6.41
N ILE A 71 -8.51 3.93 5.32
CA ILE A 71 -9.09 4.57 4.14
C ILE A 71 -8.96 3.61 2.96
N VAL A 72 -10.09 3.21 2.36
CA VAL A 72 -10.08 2.47 1.08
C VAL A 72 -10.19 3.46 -0.07
N SER A 73 -9.15 3.56 -0.89
CA SER A 73 -9.02 4.50 -2.02
C SER A 73 -8.69 3.77 -3.33
N TYR A 74 -9.62 2.93 -3.77
CA TYR A 74 -9.40 2.02 -4.89
C TYR A 74 -9.16 2.74 -6.23
N THR A 75 -9.95 3.76 -6.55
CA THR A 75 -9.86 4.50 -7.81
C THR A 75 -8.94 5.71 -7.72
N ASP A 76 -8.46 6.20 -8.86
CA ASP A 76 -7.66 7.43 -8.96
C ASP A 76 -8.39 8.61 -8.33
N TYR A 77 -9.68 8.76 -8.63
CA TYR A 77 -10.51 9.78 -7.99
C TYR A 77 -10.62 9.61 -6.48
N ALA A 78 -10.76 8.39 -5.96
CA ALA A 78 -10.78 8.18 -4.52
C ALA A 78 -9.44 8.57 -3.87
N LYS A 79 -8.31 8.26 -4.52
CA LYS A 79 -6.98 8.69 -4.07
C LYS A 79 -6.84 10.21 -4.07
N GLN A 80 -7.31 10.89 -5.12
CA GLN A 80 -7.32 12.36 -5.20
C GLN A 80 -8.25 12.99 -4.17
N LEU A 81 -9.49 12.50 -4.07
CA LEU A 81 -10.53 13.07 -3.21
C LEU A 81 -10.21 12.88 -1.72
N LEU A 82 -9.88 11.65 -1.33
CA LEU A 82 -9.69 11.29 0.08
C LEU A 82 -8.26 11.56 0.53
N LEU A 83 -7.29 11.24 -0.32
CA LEU A 83 -5.86 11.22 0.04
C LEU A 83 -5.05 12.36 -0.60
N ARG A 84 -5.71 13.27 -1.35
CA ARG A 84 -5.10 14.42 -2.05
C ARG A 84 -3.86 14.04 -2.85
N VAL A 85 -3.86 12.84 -3.42
CA VAL A 85 -2.83 12.45 -4.39
C VAL A 85 -2.92 13.43 -5.55
N ALA A 86 -1.81 14.06 -5.91
CA ALA A 86 -1.79 15.08 -6.96
C ALA A 86 -2.15 14.46 -8.31
N SER A 87 -2.88 15.22 -9.15
CA SER A 87 -3.22 14.77 -10.50
C SER A 87 -1.97 14.53 -11.33
N GLU A 88 -0.99 15.43 -11.20
CA GLU A 88 0.31 15.37 -11.85
C GLU A 88 1.04 14.06 -11.49
N THR A 89 0.95 13.62 -10.22
CA THR A 89 1.53 12.34 -9.81
C THR A 89 0.90 11.15 -10.51
N ILE A 90 -0.43 11.16 -10.67
CA ILE A 90 -1.13 10.08 -11.39
C ILE A 90 -0.83 10.16 -12.89
N GLU A 91 -0.71 11.35 -13.46
CA GLU A 91 -0.39 11.55 -14.88
C GLU A 91 1.04 11.10 -15.22
N ASP A 92 2.01 11.50 -14.40
CA ASP A 92 3.45 11.30 -14.63
C ASP A 92 3.92 9.90 -14.22
N HIS A 93 3.42 9.37 -13.09
CA HIS A 93 3.90 8.12 -12.48
C HIS A 93 2.83 7.01 -12.47
N GLY A 94 1.56 7.38 -12.62
CA GLY A 94 0.44 6.45 -12.44
C GLY A 94 0.03 6.30 -10.98
N SER A 95 -1.17 5.75 -10.74
CA SER A 95 -1.70 5.58 -9.38
C SER A 95 -1.27 4.29 -8.67
N ILE A 96 -0.52 3.44 -9.37
CA ILE A 96 0.23 2.31 -8.82
C ILE A 96 1.71 2.67 -8.97
N SER A 97 2.15 3.61 -8.15
CA SER A 97 3.52 4.14 -8.12
C SER A 97 3.98 4.40 -6.70
N VAL A 98 5.28 4.53 -6.50
CA VAL A 98 5.87 4.94 -5.22
C VAL A 98 5.37 6.32 -4.84
N GLU A 99 5.35 7.26 -5.77
CA GLU A 99 4.97 8.65 -5.54
C GLU A 99 3.53 8.77 -5.05
N ALA A 100 2.59 8.05 -5.69
CA ALA A 100 1.20 8.01 -5.25
C ALA A 100 1.07 7.36 -3.87
N THR A 101 1.74 6.22 -3.63
CA THR A 101 1.65 5.46 -2.37
C THR A 101 2.25 6.24 -1.19
N VAL A 102 3.34 6.96 -1.42
CA VAL A 102 3.94 7.86 -0.44
C VAL A 102 2.98 9.01 -0.10
N GLN A 103 2.32 9.62 -1.08
CA GLN A 103 1.31 10.65 -0.82
C GLN A 103 0.12 10.11 -0.02
N MET A 104 -0.34 8.90 -0.35
CA MET A 104 -1.39 8.18 0.38
C MET A 104 -1.01 7.98 1.86
N ALA A 105 0.18 7.44 2.14
CA ALA A 105 0.66 7.24 3.52
C ALA A 105 0.78 8.59 4.25
N ARG A 106 1.41 9.59 3.63
CA ARG A 106 1.64 10.91 4.24
C ARG A 106 0.34 11.60 4.65
N LEU A 107 -0.64 11.64 3.76
CA LEU A 107 -1.90 12.29 4.11
C LEU A 107 -2.64 11.49 5.18
N THR A 108 -2.63 10.15 5.10
CA THR A 108 -3.26 9.30 6.11
C THR A 108 -2.71 9.56 7.50
N ARG A 109 -1.37 9.55 7.67
CA ARG A 109 -0.73 9.87 8.95
C ARG A 109 -1.15 11.24 9.49
N ARG A 110 -1.07 12.27 8.64
CA ARG A 110 -1.40 13.66 9.01
C ARG A 110 -2.88 13.83 9.35
N MET A 111 -3.77 13.19 8.59
CA MET A 111 -5.22 13.28 8.75
C MET A 111 -5.67 12.75 10.11
N PHE A 112 -5.07 11.64 10.56
CA PHE A 112 -5.44 10.98 11.81
C PHE A 112 -4.48 11.23 12.97
N ASN A 113 -3.45 12.06 12.75
CA ASN A 113 -2.40 12.36 13.72
C ASN A 113 -1.83 11.10 14.38
N THR A 114 -1.48 10.11 13.55
CA THR A 114 -0.91 8.85 14.03
C THR A 114 0.61 8.86 14.04
N ASP A 115 1.17 7.98 14.85
CA ASP A 115 2.62 7.78 14.90
C ASP A 115 3.10 7.14 13.60
N TRP A 116 2.35 6.13 13.15
CA TRP A 116 2.60 5.37 11.95
C TRP A 116 1.47 5.49 10.93
N SER A 117 1.84 5.38 9.66
CA SER A 117 0.90 5.05 8.61
C SER A 117 1.50 4.09 7.60
N ILE A 118 0.65 3.26 7.00
CA ILE A 118 1.02 2.41 5.87
C ILE A 118 0.01 2.58 4.73
N ALA A 119 0.51 2.65 3.50
CA ALA A 119 -0.30 2.68 2.30
C ALA A 119 0.05 1.52 1.36
N ILE A 120 -0.96 0.94 0.72
CA ILE A 120 -0.80 -0.18 -0.22
C ILE A 120 -1.55 0.13 -1.51
N THR A 121 -0.88 0.00 -2.66
CA THR A 121 -1.51 -0.04 -3.99
C THR A 121 -0.87 -1.14 -4.84
N GLY A 122 -1.57 -1.63 -5.86
CA GLY A 122 -1.04 -2.70 -6.70
C GLY A 122 -2.06 -3.33 -7.65
N TYR A 123 -1.60 -4.30 -8.42
CA TYR A 123 -2.42 -5.08 -9.35
C TYR A 123 -2.70 -6.47 -8.79
N ALA A 124 -3.96 -6.69 -8.44
CA ALA A 124 -4.43 -7.95 -7.87
C ALA A 124 -4.68 -9.06 -8.91
N ASP A 125 -4.60 -8.76 -10.22
CA ASP A 125 -4.84 -9.71 -11.29
C ASP A 125 -3.82 -9.63 -12.43
N ASN A 126 -3.79 -10.70 -13.21
CA ASN A 126 -3.00 -10.89 -14.44
C ASN A 126 -3.75 -10.47 -15.70
N ARG A 127 -4.91 -9.82 -15.56
CA ARG A 127 -5.69 -9.34 -16.69
C ARG A 127 -5.31 -7.89 -16.88
N GLN A 128 -4.89 -7.54 -18.10
CA GLN A 128 -4.76 -6.13 -18.48
C GLN A 128 -6.00 -5.39 -17.99
N PRO A 129 -5.83 -4.21 -17.34
CA PRO A 129 -6.98 -3.44 -16.93
C PRO A 129 -7.86 -3.27 -18.15
N ALA A 130 -9.13 -3.64 -18.02
CA ALA A 130 -10.09 -3.38 -19.08
C ALA A 130 -9.97 -1.88 -19.37
N LYS A 131 -9.55 -1.53 -20.58
CA LYS A 131 -9.66 -0.16 -21.07
C LYS A 131 -11.15 0.16 -21.08
N SER A 132 -11.73 0.56 -19.95
CA SER A 132 -13.00 1.28 -19.91
C SER A 132 -12.71 2.62 -20.57
N THR A 133 -12.85 2.62 -21.88
CA THR A 133 -12.88 3.83 -22.71
C THR A 133 -14.18 4.60 -22.52
N GLU A 134 -15.16 4.02 -21.82
CA GLU A 134 -16.46 4.64 -21.61
C GLU A 134 -16.50 5.32 -20.24
N PRO A 135 -16.69 6.66 -20.20
CA PRO A 135 -16.90 7.38 -18.96
C PRO A 135 -18.23 6.94 -18.33
N VAL A 136 -18.19 6.55 -17.05
CA VAL A 136 -19.42 6.38 -16.26
C VAL A 136 -20.10 7.75 -16.12
N PRO A 137 -21.36 7.93 -16.56
CA PRO A 137 -22.03 9.23 -16.46
C PRO A 137 -22.06 9.75 -15.03
N GLY A 138 -21.54 10.97 -14.82
CA GLY A 138 -21.45 11.60 -13.49
C GLY A 138 -20.24 11.17 -12.65
N ALA A 139 -19.49 10.15 -13.06
CA ALA A 139 -18.18 9.88 -12.48
C ALA A 139 -17.14 10.81 -13.12
N PRO A 140 -16.17 11.33 -12.35
CA PRO A 140 -15.00 12.00 -12.92
C PRO A 140 -14.33 11.07 -13.93
N LYS A 141 -13.77 11.65 -15.00
CA LYS A 141 -12.99 10.94 -16.03
C LYS A 141 -11.79 10.25 -15.39
N THR A 142 -12.03 9.09 -14.79
CA THR A 142 -11.01 8.29 -14.14
C THR A 142 -10.65 7.19 -15.10
N ASN A 143 -9.36 7.07 -15.38
CA ASN A 143 -8.87 5.85 -16.00
C ASN A 143 -9.28 4.66 -15.10
N PRO A 144 -9.82 3.59 -15.68
CA PRO A 144 -10.16 2.40 -14.93
C PRO A 144 -8.84 1.71 -14.58
N VAL A 145 -8.56 1.63 -13.29
CA VAL A 145 -7.37 0.98 -12.73
C VAL A 145 -6.09 1.78 -13.02
N GLY A 146 -5.27 1.94 -11.98
CA GLY A 146 -4.00 2.64 -12.07
C GLY A 146 -3.13 2.11 -13.20
N VAL A 147 -2.17 2.91 -13.62
CA VAL A 147 -1.09 2.52 -14.52
C VAL A 147 0.16 2.36 -13.66
N LEU A 148 0.92 1.27 -13.82
CA LEU A 148 2.28 1.18 -13.30
C LEU A 148 3.21 1.78 -14.36
N ARG A 149 4.08 2.70 -13.93
CA ARG A 149 5.18 3.17 -14.77
C ARG A 149 6.51 2.80 -14.15
N VAL A 150 7.42 2.30 -14.99
CA VAL A 150 8.83 2.05 -14.64
C VAL A 150 9.66 2.90 -15.59
N ASP A 151 10.54 3.74 -15.05
CA ASP A 151 11.36 4.69 -15.82
C ASP A 151 10.55 5.64 -16.75
N GLY A 152 9.32 5.98 -16.35
CA GLY A 152 8.45 6.90 -17.08
C GLY A 152 7.61 6.25 -18.20
N GLU A 153 7.86 4.99 -18.54
CA GLU A 153 7.05 4.24 -19.50
C GLU A 153 5.96 3.43 -18.80
N ILE A 154 4.80 3.28 -19.46
CA ILE A 154 3.75 2.37 -19.00
C ILE A 154 4.33 0.96 -19.03
N ALA A 155 4.63 0.41 -17.85
CA ALA A 155 4.99 -0.99 -17.74
C ALA A 155 3.71 -1.80 -18.01
N GLU A 156 3.84 -2.90 -18.75
CA GLU A 156 2.74 -3.88 -18.81
C GLU A 156 2.36 -4.23 -17.37
N ALA A 157 1.06 -4.12 -17.04
CA ALA A 157 0.57 -4.33 -15.68
C ALA A 157 1.04 -5.71 -15.19
N ILE A 158 2.01 -5.70 -14.27
CA ILE A 158 2.61 -6.92 -13.74
C ILE A 158 1.64 -7.48 -12.71
N ALA A 159 1.06 -8.64 -13.01
CA ALA A 159 0.23 -9.37 -12.08
C ALA A 159 0.92 -9.53 -10.73
N GLY A 160 0.25 -9.15 -9.65
CA GLY A 160 0.79 -9.29 -8.30
C GLY A 160 1.74 -8.18 -7.86
N ALA A 161 2.08 -7.19 -8.71
CA ALA A 161 2.86 -6.05 -8.29
C ALA A 161 2.14 -5.26 -7.19
N THR A 162 2.87 -5.00 -6.11
CA THR A 162 2.39 -4.31 -4.92
C THR A 162 3.43 -3.30 -4.47
N ILE A 163 2.98 -2.07 -4.24
CA ILE A 163 3.80 -0.99 -3.70
C ILE A 163 3.29 -0.68 -2.31
N ILE A 164 4.21 -0.66 -1.36
CA ILE A 164 3.93 -0.41 0.04
C ILE A 164 4.79 0.77 0.49
N SER A 165 4.19 1.76 1.14
CA SER A 165 4.93 2.86 1.78
C SER A 165 4.55 2.96 3.24
N ILE A 166 5.55 3.09 4.11
CA ILE A 166 5.40 3.20 5.57
C ILE A 166 6.00 4.52 6.00
N ILE A 167 5.28 5.21 6.90
CA ILE A 167 5.72 6.50 7.44
C ILE A 167 5.59 6.51 8.95
N GLY A 168 6.69 6.86 9.65
CA GLY A 168 6.78 6.93 11.11
C GLY A 168 6.93 8.34 11.69
N GLN A 169 7.05 8.41 13.02
CA GLN A 169 7.40 9.63 13.76
C GLN A 169 8.81 10.14 13.35
N GLY A 170 8.95 11.44 13.09
CA GLY A 170 10.22 12.06 12.67
C GLY A 170 10.46 12.14 11.16
N GLU A 171 9.65 11.45 10.34
CA GLU A 171 9.77 11.51 8.88
C GLU A 171 9.03 12.75 8.34
N HIS A 172 9.81 13.77 7.95
CA HIS A 172 9.27 15.03 7.42
C HIS A 172 8.87 14.93 5.94
N ALA A 173 7.95 15.82 5.53
CA ALA A 173 7.47 15.94 4.16
C ALA A 173 8.62 16.35 3.23
N LEU A 174 8.90 15.53 2.21
CA LEU A 174 9.82 15.82 1.10
C LEU A 174 10.95 16.79 1.48
N ALA A 175 11.97 16.29 2.18
CA ALA A 175 13.29 16.76 1.81
C ALA A 175 13.50 16.34 0.35
N ALA A 176 14.07 17.22 -0.47
CA ALA A 176 14.19 17.06 -1.93
C ALA A 176 15.00 15.81 -2.36
N ASP A 177 15.56 15.09 -1.38
CA ASP A 177 16.43 13.93 -1.44
C ASP A 177 15.75 12.63 -0.97
N GLY A 178 14.51 12.66 -0.46
CA GLY A 178 13.76 11.45 -0.08
C GLY A 178 14.16 10.83 1.26
N GLU A 179 14.97 11.52 2.07
CA GLU A 179 15.41 11.00 3.36
C GLU A 179 14.27 11.05 4.40
N GLY A 180 13.57 9.93 4.56
CA GLY A 180 12.59 9.77 5.62
C GLY A 180 11.60 8.65 5.33
N VAL A 181 11.00 8.61 4.15
CA VAL A 181 9.93 7.64 3.86
C VAL A 181 10.51 6.32 3.36
N GLN A 182 10.20 5.22 4.05
CA GLN A 182 10.53 3.88 3.57
C GLN A 182 9.39 3.32 2.73
N TRP A 183 9.76 2.74 1.59
CA TRP A 183 8.83 2.08 0.69
C TRP A 183 9.52 0.87 0.06
N GLN A 184 8.72 -0.08 -0.38
CA GLN A 184 9.20 -1.26 -1.08
C GLN A 184 8.21 -1.69 -2.17
N GLU A 185 8.78 -2.22 -3.26
CA GLU A 185 8.06 -2.91 -4.32
C GLU A 185 8.17 -4.41 -4.11
N HIS A 186 7.04 -5.10 -4.18
CA HIS A 186 6.95 -6.55 -4.01
C HIS A 186 6.12 -7.16 -5.13
N LEU A 187 6.59 -8.29 -5.65
CA LEU A 187 5.75 -9.19 -6.43
C LEU A 187 5.10 -10.16 -5.46
N VAL A 188 3.79 -10.11 -5.36
CA VAL A 188 3.01 -11.00 -4.50
C VAL A 188 2.51 -12.17 -5.35
N PRO A 189 3.03 -13.40 -5.13
CA PRO A 189 2.54 -14.59 -5.82
C PRO A 189 1.06 -14.79 -5.56
N SER A 190 0.27 -14.91 -6.62
CA SER A 190 -1.16 -15.09 -6.43
C SER A 190 -1.90 -15.75 -7.59
N PRO A 191 -2.55 -16.92 -7.37
CA PRO A 191 -3.42 -17.53 -8.37
C PRO A 191 -4.74 -16.74 -8.58
N ASP A 192 -5.15 -15.92 -7.61
CA ASP A 192 -6.42 -15.17 -7.67
C ASP A 192 -6.38 -13.85 -6.88
N ARG A 193 -7.49 -13.10 -6.85
CA ARG A 193 -7.51 -11.81 -6.14
C ARG A 193 -7.50 -11.95 -4.62
N ALA A 194 -7.97 -13.07 -4.06
CA ALA A 194 -8.03 -13.29 -2.62
C ALA A 194 -6.64 -13.65 -2.06
N ALA A 195 -5.92 -14.54 -2.74
CA ALA A 195 -4.54 -14.87 -2.45
C ALA A 195 -3.63 -13.62 -2.51
N TYR A 196 -3.88 -12.73 -3.47
CA TYR A 196 -3.11 -11.48 -3.62
C TYR A 196 -3.30 -10.60 -2.39
N LYS A 197 -4.56 -10.42 -1.95
CA LYS A 197 -4.86 -9.62 -0.76
C LYS A 197 -4.20 -10.19 0.48
N ARG A 198 -4.22 -11.51 0.64
CA ARG A 198 -3.53 -12.20 1.74
C ARG A 198 -2.02 -11.96 1.72
N GLY A 199 -1.39 -12.16 0.55
CA GLY A 199 0.04 -11.92 0.37
C GLY A 199 0.46 -10.47 0.59
N ALA A 200 -0.22 -9.53 -0.04
CA ALA A 200 0.05 -8.10 0.10
C ALA A 200 -0.11 -7.63 1.55
N THR A 201 -1.14 -8.11 2.25
CA THR A 201 -1.34 -7.81 3.67
C THR A 201 -0.25 -8.41 4.54
N LEU A 202 0.18 -9.66 4.33
CA LEU A 202 1.26 -10.26 5.11
C LEU A 202 2.56 -9.46 4.96
N VAL A 203 2.97 -9.19 3.72
CA VAL A 203 4.18 -8.41 3.42
C VAL A 203 4.10 -7.03 4.08
N ALA A 204 2.96 -6.36 3.97
CA ALA A 204 2.77 -5.05 4.59
C ALA A 204 2.93 -5.07 6.12
N LEU A 205 2.41 -6.10 6.79
CA LEU A 205 2.55 -6.28 8.23
C LEU A 205 4.00 -6.55 8.63
N GLU A 206 4.70 -7.41 7.89
CA GLU A 206 6.11 -7.73 8.16
C GLU A 206 7.01 -6.51 8.00
N LEU A 207 6.85 -5.75 6.91
CA LEU A 207 7.60 -4.51 6.69
C LEU A 207 7.33 -3.47 7.77
N LEU A 208 6.07 -3.33 8.19
CA LEU A 208 5.71 -2.40 9.26
C LEU A 208 6.35 -2.81 10.59
N ARG A 209 6.35 -4.11 10.92
CA ARG A 209 6.96 -4.63 12.15
C ARG A 209 8.45 -4.30 12.16
N ASP A 210 9.14 -4.67 11.09
CA ASP A 210 10.59 -4.46 10.98
C ASP A 210 10.93 -2.97 11.11
N ARG A 211 10.09 -2.09 10.57
CA ARG A 211 10.27 -0.63 10.68
C ARG A 211 10.07 -0.11 12.11
N ILE A 212 9.02 -0.56 12.80
CA ILE A 212 8.74 -0.19 14.21
C ILE A 212 9.87 -0.67 15.13
N GLU A 213 10.42 -1.84 14.87
CA GLU A 213 11.53 -2.40 15.66
C GLU A 213 12.84 -1.63 15.43
N GLN A 214 13.08 -1.14 14.22
CA GLN A 214 14.26 -0.36 13.86
C GLN A 214 14.21 1.09 14.34
N SER A 215 13.03 1.64 14.67
CA SER A 215 12.86 3.06 14.99
C SER A 215 13.17 3.45 16.44
N GLY A 216 13.74 2.55 17.24
CA GLY A 216 14.36 2.82 18.56
C GLY A 216 13.61 3.83 19.42
#